data_AF-A0AA39VMB3-F1
#
_entry.id   AF-A0AA39VMB3-F1
#
_cell.length_a   1.000
_cell.length_b   1.000
_cell.length_c   1.000
_cell.angle_alpha   90.00
_cell.angle_beta   90.00
_cell.angle_gamma   90.00
#
_symmetry.space_group_name_H-M   'P 1'
#
loop_
_entity.id
_entity.type
_entity.pdbx_description
1 polymer ?
#
loop_
_entity_poly.entity_id
_entity_poly.type
_entity_poly.pdbx_seq_one_letter_code
_entity_poly.pdbx_strand_id
1 'polypeptide(L)'
;MPLIVCSGVLRTRNSSLHRHGRAVFQCAIYCLVCARLKNPDIIASIDCYMEAYLIHKLVASNINFAYGILDVKDCNASVDEIKKCYKLRALMFHPDKFHSVAAEGAMKITNATWELLSDPRRREEYNKMMGYAP
;
A
#
# COMPACT_ATOMS: atom_id res chain seq x y z
N MET A 1 7.98 22.31 -3.65
CA MET A 1 7.39 22.32 -5.00
C MET A 1 6.60 21.05 -5.19
N PRO A 2 5.27 21.08 -5.39
CA PRO A 2 4.47 19.88 -5.59
C PRO A 2 4.33 19.56 -7.09
N LEU A 3 3.78 18.38 -7.42
CA LEU A 3 3.58 17.75 -8.74
C LEU A 3 4.81 16.89 -9.12
N ILE A 4 4.76 15.58 -9.41
CA ILE A 4 3.92 14.87 -10.39
C ILE A 4 3.86 13.38 -9.98
N VAL A 5 2.79 12.89 -9.35
CA VAL A 5 2.35 11.48 -9.50
C VAL A 5 0.83 11.45 -9.26
N CYS A 6 0.07 11.27 -10.34
CA CYS A 6 -1.35 10.86 -10.37
C CYS A 6 -2.38 11.70 -9.58
N SER A 7 -2.82 12.81 -10.18
CA SER A 7 -3.93 13.68 -9.75
C SER A 7 -5.35 13.09 -9.92
N GLY A 8 -5.54 11.78 -10.02
CA GLY A 8 -6.84 11.21 -10.45
C GLY A 8 -7.69 10.52 -9.39
N VAL A 9 -7.10 9.84 -8.40
CA VAL A 9 -7.85 8.78 -7.69
C VAL A 9 -8.26 9.12 -6.25
N LEU A 10 -7.62 10.08 -5.57
CA LEU A 10 -7.91 10.32 -4.13
C LEU A 10 -7.79 11.80 -3.70
N ARG A 11 -8.28 12.75 -4.50
CA ARG A 11 -8.24 14.19 -4.11
C ARG A 11 -9.62 14.81 -3.90
N THR A 12 -10.41 14.24 -2.98
CA THR A 12 -11.51 15.01 -2.38
C THR A 12 -10.93 15.92 -1.31
N ARG A 13 -10.80 17.22 -1.64
CA ARG A 13 -10.43 18.30 -0.70
C ARG A 13 -11.56 18.49 0.33
N ASN A 14 -11.64 17.64 1.34
CA ASN A 14 -12.43 17.91 2.54
C ASN A 14 -11.68 17.43 3.78
N SER A 15 -11.16 18.37 4.55
CA SER A 15 -10.20 18.15 5.64
C SER A 15 -10.80 17.49 6.89
N SER A 16 -12.13 17.52 7.07
CA SER A 16 -12.81 16.76 8.12
C SER A 16 -13.02 15.28 7.72
N LEU A 17 -13.32 15.03 6.44
CA LEU A 17 -13.51 13.69 5.87
C LEU A 17 -12.20 12.89 5.86
N HIS A 18 -11.07 13.55 5.58
CA HIS A 18 -9.73 12.96 5.67
C HIS A 18 -9.35 12.54 7.10
N ARG A 19 -9.74 13.30 8.13
CA ARG A 19 -9.50 12.91 9.54
C ARG A 19 -10.34 11.71 9.95
N HIS A 20 -11.60 11.67 9.53
CA HIS A 20 -12.47 10.51 9.78
C HIS A 20 -11.98 9.26 9.04
N GLY A 21 -11.59 9.36 7.76
CA GLY A 21 -11.05 8.22 7.01
C GLY A 21 -9.81 7.59 7.66
N ARG A 22 -8.87 8.41 8.19
CA ARG A 22 -7.69 7.91 8.91
C ARG A 22 -8.05 7.17 10.20
N ALA A 23 -9.02 7.68 10.96
CA ALA A 23 -9.47 7.04 12.19
C ALA A 23 -10.19 5.71 11.91
N VAL A 24 -10.98 5.63 10.84
CA VAL A 24 -11.72 4.42 10.44
C VAL A 24 -10.76 3.28 10.09
N PHE A 25 -9.71 3.54 9.31
CA PHE A 25 -8.69 2.50 9.02
C PHE A 25 -7.94 2.06 10.26
N GLN A 26 -7.62 2.99 11.17
CA GLN A 26 -6.94 2.66 12.42
C GLN A 26 -7.78 1.74 13.31
N CYS A 27 -9.08 2.00 13.46
CA CYS A 27 -9.98 1.13 14.21
C CYS A 27 -10.10 -0.26 13.56
N ALA A 28 -10.24 -0.33 12.23
CA ALA A 28 -10.30 -1.61 11.52
C ALA A 28 -9.03 -2.46 11.72
N ILE A 29 -7.85 -1.84 11.57
CA ILE A 29 -6.56 -2.51 11.80
C ILE A 29 -6.47 -3.02 13.24
N TYR A 30 -6.87 -2.21 14.22
CA TYR A 30 -6.85 -2.62 15.63
C TYR A 30 -7.74 -3.85 15.88
N CYS A 31 -8.97 -3.85 15.38
CA CYS A 31 -9.88 -4.99 15.51
C CYS A 31 -9.32 -6.27 14.87
N LEU A 32 -8.69 -6.16 13.70
CA LEU A 32 -8.08 -7.30 12.99
C LEU A 32 -6.87 -7.86 13.76
N VAL A 33 -6.03 -6.98 14.32
CA VAL A 33 -4.89 -7.38 15.16
C VAL A 33 -5.39 -8.11 16.41
N CYS A 34 -6.40 -7.57 17.09
CA CYS A 34 -7.00 -8.25 18.25
C CYS A 34 -7.59 -9.61 17.88
N ALA A 35 -8.28 -9.73 16.75
CA ALA A 35 -8.83 -10.99 16.26
C ALA A 35 -7.74 -12.03 15.99
N ARG A 36 -6.65 -11.63 15.31
CA ARG A 36 -5.48 -12.50 15.06
C ARG A 36 -4.85 -13.00 16.37
N LEU A 37 -4.68 -12.11 17.36
CA LEU A 37 -4.08 -12.46 18.65
C LEU A 37 -4.92 -13.47 19.43
N LYS A 38 -6.24 -13.46 19.26
CA LYS A 38 -7.16 -14.41 19.92
C LYS A 38 -7.30 -15.73 19.18
N ASN A 39 -7.21 -15.70 17.85
CA ASN A 39 -7.36 -16.87 16.99
C ASN A 39 -6.18 -16.94 16.00
N PRO A 40 -5.01 -17.42 16.45
CA PRO A 40 -3.79 -17.38 15.65
C PRO A 40 -3.89 -18.25 14.40
N ASP A 41 -4.78 -19.24 14.32
CA ASP A 41 -4.92 -20.12 13.16
C ASP A 41 -5.69 -19.50 11.97
N ILE A 42 -6.32 -18.32 12.13
CA ILE A 42 -7.11 -17.62 11.08
C ILE A 42 -6.21 -16.79 10.13
N ILE A 43 -4.96 -17.20 9.94
CA ILE A 43 -3.85 -16.38 9.42
C ILE A 43 -4.16 -15.76 8.05
N ALA A 44 -4.48 -16.60 7.05
CA ALA A 44 -4.51 -16.17 5.66
C ALA A 44 -5.63 -15.17 5.34
N SER A 45 -6.82 -15.34 5.96
CA SER A 45 -7.93 -14.42 5.69
C SER A 45 -7.69 -13.06 6.32
N ILE A 46 -7.16 -12.99 7.54
CA ILE A 46 -6.99 -11.72 8.27
C ILE A 46 -5.84 -10.90 7.66
N ASP A 47 -4.79 -11.55 7.15
CA ASP A 47 -3.64 -10.89 6.52
C ASP A 47 -4.04 -10.02 5.33
N CYS A 48 -4.88 -10.52 4.42
CA CYS A 48 -5.35 -9.74 3.28
C CYS A 48 -6.07 -8.45 3.72
N TYR A 49 -6.90 -8.52 4.78
CA TYR A 49 -7.58 -7.34 5.31
C TYR A 49 -6.61 -6.37 5.95
N MET A 50 -5.70 -6.85 6.81
CA MET A 50 -4.73 -5.99 7.49
C MET A 50 -3.86 -5.23 6.49
N GLU A 51 -3.33 -5.94 5.50
CA GLU A 51 -2.46 -5.38 4.48
C GLU A 51 -3.19 -4.36 3.60
N ALA A 52 -4.43 -4.66 3.18
CA ALA A 52 -5.22 -3.73 2.40
C ALA A 52 -5.47 -2.42 3.18
N TYR A 53 -5.94 -2.51 4.43
CA TYR A 53 -6.21 -1.32 5.24
C TYR A 53 -4.95 -0.56 5.63
N LEU A 54 -3.82 -1.25 5.83
CA LEU A 54 -2.53 -0.62 6.10
C LEU A 54 -2.09 0.25 4.91
N ILE A 55 -2.17 -0.25 3.69
CA ILE A 55 -1.82 0.50 2.47
C ILE A 55 -2.70 1.75 2.33
N HIS A 56 -4.02 1.62 2.55
CA HIS A 56 -4.94 2.76 2.59
C HIS A 56 -4.54 3.82 3.63
N LYS A 57 -4.17 3.37 4.83
CA LYS A 57 -3.71 4.26 5.92
C LYS A 57 -2.41 4.98 5.55
N LEU A 58 -1.44 4.28 4.95
CA LEU A 58 -0.16 4.86 4.54
C LEU A 58 -0.37 5.98 3.51
N VAL A 59 -1.18 5.70 2.48
CA VAL A 59 -1.54 6.70 1.45
C VAL A 59 -2.30 7.88 2.05
N ALA A 60 -3.28 7.63 2.93
CA ALA A 60 -4.03 8.69 3.61
C ALA A 60 -3.16 9.56 4.54
N SER A 61 -2.02 9.04 4.99
CA SER A 61 -1.06 9.75 5.83
C SER A 61 -0.05 10.58 5.02
N ASN A 62 -0.16 10.59 3.67
CA ASN A 62 0.81 11.17 2.74
C ASN A 62 2.24 10.65 2.95
N ILE A 63 2.38 9.43 3.46
CA ILE A 63 3.68 8.79 3.62
C ILE A 63 3.99 8.12 2.28
N ASN A 64 4.92 8.71 1.52
CA ASN A 64 5.30 8.19 0.20
C ASN A 64 6.29 7.02 0.36
N PHE A 65 5.78 5.85 0.75
CA PHE A 65 6.56 4.65 1.05
C PHE A 65 6.30 3.55 0.01
N ALA A 66 6.83 3.74 -1.21
CA ALA A 66 6.62 2.85 -2.34
C ALA A 66 7.15 1.43 -2.08
N TYR A 67 8.36 1.31 -1.51
CA TYR A 67 8.95 -0.01 -1.21
C TYR A 67 8.10 -0.80 -0.21
N GLY A 68 7.61 -0.17 0.86
CA GLY A 68 6.76 -0.89 1.83
C GLY A 68 5.36 -1.24 1.33
N ILE A 69 4.79 -0.46 0.39
CA ILE A 69 3.52 -0.86 -0.25
C ILE A 69 3.68 -2.21 -0.97
N LEU A 70 4.85 -2.48 -1.55
CA LEU A 70 5.15 -3.76 -2.17
C LEU A 70 5.75 -4.78 -1.20
N ASP A 71 5.91 -4.49 0.09
CA ASP A 71 6.66 -5.33 1.06
C ASP A 71 8.13 -5.56 0.70
N VAL A 72 8.77 -4.56 0.10
CA VAL A 72 10.20 -4.59 -0.21
C VAL A 72 10.95 -3.91 0.94
N LYS A 73 11.81 -4.67 1.62
CA LYS A 73 12.57 -4.21 2.80
C LYS A 73 13.78 -3.35 2.45
N ASP A 74 14.36 -3.59 1.28
CA ASP A 74 15.60 -2.97 0.82
C ASP A 74 15.34 -2.10 -0.42
N CYS A 75 15.71 -0.81 -0.36
CA CYS A 75 15.60 0.10 -1.49
C CYS A 75 16.56 -0.26 -2.64
N ASN A 76 17.55 -1.12 -2.40
CA ASN A 76 18.51 -1.63 -3.37
C ASN A 76 18.09 -2.96 -4.02
N ALA A 77 16.91 -3.49 -3.66
CA ALA A 77 16.37 -4.71 -4.26
C ALA A 77 16.34 -4.63 -5.80
N SER A 78 16.68 -5.72 -6.46
CA SER A 78 16.63 -5.83 -7.92
C SER A 78 15.20 -5.65 -8.44
N VAL A 79 15.05 -5.23 -9.70
CA VAL A 79 13.73 -5.12 -10.35
C VAL A 79 12.99 -6.46 -10.33
N ASP A 80 13.70 -7.58 -10.42
CA ASP A 80 13.11 -8.92 -10.35
C ASP A 80 12.56 -9.26 -8.96
N GLU A 81 13.25 -8.86 -7.89
CA GLU A 81 12.74 -9.01 -6.52
C GLU A 81 11.49 -8.16 -6.29
N ILE A 82 11.51 -6.90 -6.75
CA ILE A 82 10.34 -6.02 -6.69
C ILE A 82 9.18 -6.61 -7.47
N LYS A 83 9.44 -7.19 -8.66
CA LYS A 83 8.43 -7.86 -9.49
C LYS A 83 7.82 -9.08 -8.80
N LYS A 84 8.63 -9.86 -8.07
CA LYS A 84 8.13 -11.00 -7.27
C LYS A 84 7.20 -10.51 -6.17
N CYS A 85 7.60 -9.49 -5.42
CA CYS A 85 6.80 -8.90 -4.36
C CYS A 85 5.49 -8.29 -4.90
N TYR A 86 5.55 -7.57 -6.03
CA TYR A 86 4.37 -7.08 -6.73
C TYR A 86 3.38 -8.19 -7.09
N LYS A 87 3.85 -9.31 -7.67
CA LYS A 87 2.97 -10.44 -8.03
C LYS A 87 2.27 -11.03 -6.80
N LEU A 88 2.98 -11.16 -5.67
CA LEU A 88 2.40 -11.64 -4.42
C LEU A 88 1.31 -10.69 -3.91
N ARG A 89 1.57 -9.38 -3.93
CA ARG A 89 0.59 -8.35 -3.53
C ARG A 89 -0.63 -8.31 -4.46
N ALA A 90 -0.43 -8.39 -5.78
CA ALA A 90 -1.52 -8.41 -6.74
C ALA A 90 -2.41 -9.65 -6.56
N LEU A 91 -1.83 -10.82 -6.29
CA LEU A 91 -2.60 -12.03 -5.97
C LEU A 91 -3.38 -11.90 -4.65
N MET A 92 -2.78 -11.26 -3.65
CA MET A 92 -3.42 -11.01 -2.35
C MET A 92 -4.65 -10.10 -2.46
N PHE A 93 -4.60 -9.08 -3.33
CA PHE A 93 -5.69 -8.10 -3.50
C PHE A 93 -6.62 -8.40 -4.68
N HIS A 94 -6.47 -9.56 -5.33
CA HIS A 94 -7.29 -9.91 -6.48
C HIS A 94 -8.77 -10.08 -6.07
N PRO A 95 -9.74 -9.48 -6.78
CA PRO A 95 -11.15 -9.50 -6.40
C PRO A 95 -11.72 -10.92 -6.25
N ASP A 96 -11.27 -11.89 -7.07
CA ASP A 96 -11.71 -13.29 -6.98
C ASP A 96 -11.47 -13.96 -5.62
N LYS A 97 -10.40 -13.57 -4.91
CA LYS A 97 -10.00 -14.19 -3.64
C LYS A 97 -10.21 -13.27 -2.46
N PHE A 98 -10.29 -11.95 -2.69
CA PHE A 98 -10.39 -10.94 -1.64
C PHE A 98 -11.62 -10.05 -1.83
N HIS A 99 -12.74 -10.50 -1.27
CA HIS A 99 -14.02 -9.80 -1.29
C HIS A 99 -14.09 -8.77 -0.16
N SER A 100 -13.47 -7.61 -0.37
CA SER A 100 -13.49 -6.49 0.58
C SER A 100 -13.69 -5.17 -0.13
N VAL A 101 -14.34 -4.22 0.54
CA VAL A 101 -14.43 -2.82 0.06
C VAL A 101 -13.05 -2.17 -0.11
N ALA A 102 -12.02 -2.70 0.58
CA ALA A 102 -10.66 -2.21 0.47
C ALA A 102 -9.89 -2.79 -0.74
N ALA A 103 -10.38 -3.87 -1.37
CA ALA A 103 -9.65 -4.65 -2.37
C ALA A 103 -9.28 -3.84 -3.61
N GLU A 104 -10.27 -3.19 -4.24
CA GLU A 104 -10.07 -2.41 -5.45
C GLU A 104 -9.07 -1.26 -5.23
N GLY A 105 -9.20 -0.56 -4.11
CA GLY A 105 -8.28 0.53 -3.78
C GLY A 105 -6.87 0.05 -3.48
N ALA A 106 -6.72 -1.07 -2.76
CA ALA A 106 -5.41 -1.67 -2.50
C ALA A 106 -4.74 -2.11 -3.81
N MET A 107 -5.47 -2.78 -4.70
CA MET A 107 -4.98 -3.16 -6.03
C MET A 107 -4.51 -1.95 -6.86
N LYS A 108 -5.31 -0.87 -6.89
CA LYS A 108 -4.94 0.37 -7.58
C LYS A 108 -3.64 0.97 -7.03
N ILE A 109 -3.48 0.99 -5.70
CA ILE A 109 -2.27 1.51 -5.06
C ILE A 109 -1.06 0.61 -5.35
N THR A 110 -1.22 -0.71 -5.31
CA THR A 110 -0.18 -1.68 -5.66
C THR A 110 0.27 -1.51 -7.12
N ASN A 111 -0.66 -1.36 -8.07
CA ASN A 111 -0.34 -1.16 -9.48
C ASN A 111 0.41 0.16 -9.72
N ALA A 112 -0.07 1.26 -9.14
CA ALA A 112 0.59 2.57 -9.25
C ALA A 112 2.01 2.55 -8.66
N THR A 113 2.22 1.79 -7.58
CA THR A 113 3.53 1.62 -6.96
C THR A 113 4.47 0.80 -7.83
N TRP A 114 3.97 -0.27 -8.45
CA TRP A 114 4.73 -1.05 -9.42
C TRP A 114 5.13 -0.22 -10.64
N GLU A 115 4.23 0.59 -11.20
CA GLU A 115 4.55 1.50 -12.31
C GLU A 115 5.68 2.49 -11.98
N LEU A 116 5.77 2.93 -10.72
CA LEU A 116 6.85 3.79 -10.23
C LEU A 116 8.18 3.04 -10.10
N LEU A 117 8.17 1.86 -9.48
CA LEU A 117 9.38 1.12 -9.12
C LEU A 117 9.93 0.21 -10.23
N SER A 118 9.11 -0.14 -11.22
CA SER A 118 9.52 -0.98 -12.36
C SER A 118 10.28 -0.21 -13.44
N ASP A 119 10.04 1.10 -13.56
CA ASP A 119 10.77 1.98 -14.46
C ASP A 119 12.06 2.46 -13.77
N PRO A 120 13.26 2.13 -14.32
CA PRO A 120 14.52 2.50 -13.69
C PRO A 120 14.69 4.00 -13.49
N ARG A 121 14.24 4.83 -14.44
CA ARG A 121 14.38 6.28 -14.41
C ARG A 121 13.47 6.87 -13.33
N ARG A 122 12.21 6.45 -13.28
CA ARG A 122 11.24 6.92 -12.27
C ARG A 122 11.63 6.45 -10.87
N ARG A 123 12.16 5.23 -10.74
CA ARG A 123 12.68 4.69 -9.49
C ARG A 123 13.89 5.48 -8.99
N GLU A 124 14.82 5.81 -9.88
CA GLU A 124 16.00 6.61 -9.52
C GLU A 124 15.61 8.01 -9.01
N GLU A 125 14.68 8.68 -9.71
CA GLU A 125 14.14 9.97 -9.28
C GLU A 125 13.45 9.87 -7.91
N TYR A 126 12.67 8.82 -7.69
CA TYR A 126 12.02 8.55 -6.41
C TYR A 126 13.06 8.31 -5.29
N ASN A 127 14.09 7.50 -5.55
CA ASN A 127 15.15 7.23 -4.58
C ASN A 127 15.90 8.51 -4.18
N LYS A 128 16.24 9.36 -5.17
CA LYS A 128 16.87 10.66 -4.91
C LYS A 128 15.98 11.57 -4.07
N MET A 129 14.68 11.64 -4.38
CA MET A 129 13.73 12.47 -3.63
C MET A 129 13.57 12.02 -2.17
N MET A 130 13.62 10.70 -1.93
CA MET A 130 13.45 10.11 -0.60
C MET A 130 14.75 9.97 0.21
N GLY A 131 15.90 10.29 -0.39
CA GLY A 131 17.21 10.12 0.24
C GLY A 131 17.62 8.65 0.40
N TYR A 132 17.08 7.75 -0.43
CA TYR A 132 17.54 6.36 -0.47
C TYR A 132 18.92 6.33 -1.14
N ALA A 133 19.91 5.88 -0.39
CA ALA A 133 21.28 5.71 -0.90
C ALA A 133 21.33 4.50 -1.86
N PRO A 134 22.11 4.59 -2.95
CA PRO A 134 22.41 3.44 -3.80
C PRO A 134 23.28 2.41 -3.08
#